data_AF-A0A285JUV6-F1
#
_entry.id   AF-A0A285JUV6-F1
#
_cell.length_a   1.000
_cell.length_b   1.000
_cell.length_c   1.000
_cell.angle_alpha   90.00
_cell.angle_beta   90.00
_cell.angle_gamma   90.00
#
_symmetry.space_group_name_H-M   'P 1'
#
loop_
_entity.id
_entity.type
_entity.pdbx_description
1 polymer ?
#
loop_
_entity_poly.entity_id
_entity_poly.type
_entity_poly.pdbx_seq_one_letter_code
_entity_poly.pdbx_strand_id
1 'polypeptide(L)'
;MRWATRAGVHIDRAACAWLIRRHVDPDATFVFVSGPAAVPQDATPFDMRGLDVVLRGLSMVCDDDRVLELTAPIFDGLYEYHRRALLLDRPPA
;
A
#
# COMPACT_ATOMS: atom_id res chain seq x y z
N MET A 1 10.42 -2.80 9.60
CA MET A 1 10.23 -1.32 9.53
C MET A 1 8.87 -0.90 10.12
N ARG A 2 8.61 0.41 10.29
CA ARG A 2 7.28 0.93 10.68
C ARG A 2 6.46 1.25 9.43
N TRP A 3 5.19 0.85 9.45
CA TRP A 3 4.24 1.03 8.36
C TRP A 3 3.02 1.79 8.86
N ALA A 4 2.64 2.85 8.15
CA ALA A 4 1.54 3.71 8.55
C ALA A 4 0.32 3.52 7.65
N THR A 5 -0.87 3.43 8.25
CA THR A 5 -2.14 3.54 7.52
C THR A 5 -3.20 4.27 8.36
N ARG A 6 -4.37 4.54 7.80
CA ARG A 6 -5.44 5.24 8.52
C ARG A 6 -6.06 4.35 9.60
N ALA A 7 -6.43 4.96 10.73
CA ALA A 7 -7.27 4.32 11.74
C ALA A 7 -8.63 3.88 11.17
N GLY A 8 -9.26 2.87 11.79
CA GLY A 8 -10.48 2.25 11.26
C GLY A 8 -10.16 1.35 10.06
N VAL A 9 -9.41 0.27 10.29
CA VAL A 9 -8.97 -0.68 9.27
C VAL A 9 -10.19 -1.35 8.61
N HIS A 10 -10.30 -1.21 7.28
CA HIS A 10 -11.23 -1.99 6.45
C HIS A 10 -10.47 -3.16 5.80
N ILE A 11 -11.20 -3.97 5.02
CA ILE A 11 -10.67 -5.21 4.43
C ILE A 11 -9.45 -4.98 3.53
N ASP A 12 -9.44 -3.86 2.81
CA ASP A 12 -8.32 -3.35 1.99
C ASP A 12 -7.02 -3.25 2.81
N ARG A 13 -7.05 -2.48 3.90
CA ARG A 13 -5.88 -2.25 4.78
C ARG A 13 -5.46 -3.52 5.51
N ALA A 14 -6.41 -4.35 5.91
CA ALA A 14 -6.11 -5.63 6.53
C ALA A 14 -5.38 -6.56 5.54
N ALA A 15 -5.84 -6.64 4.29
CA ALA A 15 -5.20 -7.41 3.23
C ALA A 15 -3.80 -6.85 2.90
N CYS A 16 -3.64 -5.53 2.77
CA CYS A 16 -2.34 -4.91 2.59
C CYS A 16 -1.37 -5.24 3.75
N ALA A 17 -1.82 -5.13 5.01
CA ALA A 17 -1.00 -5.47 6.17
C ALA A 17 -0.58 -6.94 6.18
N TRP A 18 -1.48 -7.86 5.77
CA TRP A 18 -1.17 -9.28 5.61
C TRP A 18 -0.10 -9.51 4.51
N LEU A 19 -0.27 -8.89 3.34
CA LEU A 19 0.68 -8.98 2.23
C LEU A 19 2.06 -8.44 2.62
N ILE A 20 2.09 -7.28 3.29
CA ILE A 20 3.33 -6.66 3.76
C ILE A 20 4.08 -7.63 4.67
N ARG A 21 3.43 -8.15 5.72
CA ARG A 21 4.07 -9.09 6.65
C ARG A 21 4.55 -10.38 6.01
N ARG A 22 3.92 -10.83 4.93
CA ARG A 22 4.22 -12.14 4.37
C ARG A 22 5.23 -12.10 3.23
N HIS A 23 5.25 -11.02 2.47
CA HIS A 23 5.98 -10.96 1.20
C HIS A 23 6.94 -9.77 1.10
N VAL A 24 6.84 -8.78 1.98
CA VAL A 24 7.59 -7.52 1.90
C VAL A 24 8.50 -7.36 3.12
N ASP A 25 7.94 -7.26 4.32
CA ASP A 25 8.63 -7.00 5.59
C ASP A 25 8.06 -7.90 6.70
N PRO A 26 8.70 -9.05 7.02
CA PRO A 26 8.20 -9.98 8.03
C PRO A 26 8.17 -9.39 9.45
N ASP A 27 9.01 -8.40 9.73
CA ASP A 27 9.11 -7.72 11.02
C ASP A 27 8.31 -6.41 11.04
N ALA A 28 7.34 -6.26 10.14
CA ALA A 28 6.52 -5.05 10.04
C ALA A 28 5.75 -4.75 11.34
N THR A 29 5.95 -3.53 11.82
CA THR A 29 5.14 -2.90 12.87
C THR A 29 4.21 -1.86 12.26
N PHE A 30 2.97 -1.77 12.76
CA PHE A 30 1.95 -0.91 12.17
C PHE A 30 1.61 0.25 13.10
N VAL A 31 1.45 1.43 12.52
CA VAL A 31 0.98 2.65 13.19
C VAL A 31 -0.26 3.17 12.49
N PHE A 32 -1.22 3.65 13.28
CA PHE A 32 -2.49 4.14 12.78
C PHE A 32 -2.57 5.65 12.95
N VAL A 33 -2.83 6.35 11.85
CA VAL A 33 -2.82 7.82 11.81
C VAL A 33 -4.15 8.38 11.34
N SER A 34 -4.42 9.66 11.60
CA SER A 34 -5.64 10.34 11.16
C SER A 34 -5.62 10.68 9.66
N GLY A 35 -4.45 10.79 9.06
CA GLY A 35 -4.28 11.06 7.63
C GLY A 35 -2.81 11.17 7.19
N PRO A 36 -2.54 11.43 5.90
CA PRO A 36 -1.19 11.44 5.33
C PRO A 36 -0.24 12.42 6.01
N ALA A 37 -0.74 13.59 6.43
CA ALA A 37 0.06 14.60 7.13
C ALA A 37 0.52 14.18 8.54
N ALA A 38 -0.08 13.14 9.12
CA ALA A 38 0.25 12.62 10.44
C ALA A 38 1.16 11.37 10.37
N VAL A 39 1.67 11.01 9.19
CA VAL A 39 2.60 9.87 9.03
C VAL A 39 3.96 10.23 9.61
N PRO A 40 4.50 9.45 10.56
CA PRO A 40 5.87 9.64 11.07
C PRO A 40 6.91 9.59 9.95
N GLN A 41 7.97 10.38 10.05
CA GLN A 41 9.06 10.40 9.06
C GLN A 41 9.76 9.04 8.90
N ASP A 42 9.73 8.22 9.96
CA ASP A 42 10.33 6.88 10.01
C ASP A 42 9.32 5.76 9.63
N ALA A 43 8.15 6.11 9.09
CA ALA A 43 7.12 5.15 8.71
C ALA A 43 6.78 5.23 7.22
N THR A 44 6.69 4.07 6.57
CA THR A 44 6.25 3.97 5.17
C THR A 44 4.72 3.96 5.10
N PRO A 45 4.07 4.93 4.43
CA PRO A 45 2.62 4.92 4.27
C PRO A 45 2.16 3.82 3.29
N PHE A 46 1.04 3.18 3.59
CA PHE A 46 0.35 2.26 2.68
C PHE A 46 -1.18 2.46 2.74
N ASP A 47 -1.84 2.19 1.61
CA ASP A 47 -3.29 2.35 1.41
C ASP A 47 -3.84 3.68 1.99
N MET A 48 -3.13 4.76 1.66
CA MET A 48 -3.50 6.12 1.99
C MET A 48 -4.37 6.73 0.88
N ARG A 49 -4.99 7.88 1.19
CA ARG A 49 -5.76 8.64 0.21
C ARG A 49 -4.88 8.99 -1.00
N GLY A 50 -5.31 8.60 -2.20
CA GLY A 50 -4.60 8.80 -3.47
C GLY A 50 -4.83 7.64 -4.42
N LEU A 51 -4.30 6.46 -4.08
CA LEU A 51 -4.49 5.24 -4.90
C LEU A 51 -5.95 4.78 -4.85
N ASP A 52 -6.61 4.90 -3.69
CA ASP A 52 -8.03 4.59 -3.52
C ASP A 52 -8.93 5.39 -4.49
N VAL A 53 -8.61 6.67 -4.71
CA VAL A 53 -9.35 7.54 -5.63
C VAL A 53 -9.18 7.08 -7.08
N VAL A 54 -7.97 6.70 -7.48
CA VAL A 54 -7.69 6.20 -8.83
C VAL A 54 -8.42 4.87 -9.07
N LEU A 55 -8.31 3.92 -8.14
CA LEU A 55 -8.95 2.61 -8.25
C LEU A 55 -10.48 2.72 -8.26
N ARG A 56 -11.04 3.58 -7.40
CA ARG A 56 -12.48 3.87 -7.38
C ARG A 56 -12.93 4.58 -8.66
N GLY A 57 -12.10 5.45 -9.23
CA GLY A 57 -12.38 6.08 -10.52
C GLY A 57 -12.46 5.04 -11.64
N LEU A 58 -11.51 4.09 -11.68
CA LEU A 58 -11.53 2.98 -12.63
C LEU A 58 -12.80 2.13 -12.50
N SER A 59 -13.22 1.81 -11.27
CA SER A 59 -14.46 1.04 -11.06
C SER A 59 -15.74 1.79 -11.45
N MET A 60 -15.68 3.10 -11.73
CA MET A 60 -16.81 3.87 -12.25
C MET A 60 -16.91 3.83 -13.77
N VAL A 61 -15.84 3.44 -14.48
CA VAL A 61 -15.75 3.50 -15.95
C VAL A 61 -15.37 2.18 -16.61
N CYS A 62 -15.01 1.17 -15.82
CA CYS A 62 -14.66 -0.18 -16.26
C CYS A 62 -15.48 -1.22 -15.47
N ASP A 63 -15.64 -2.41 -16.05
CA ASP A 63 -16.13 -3.58 -15.33
C ASP A 63 -15.05 -4.19 -14.44
N ASP A 64 -15.46 -5.14 -13.58
CA ASP A 64 -14.59 -5.73 -12.56
C ASP A 64 -13.38 -6.44 -13.16
N ASP A 65 -13.58 -7.23 -14.22
CA ASP A 65 -12.50 -7.95 -14.91
C ASP A 65 -11.46 -6.96 -15.44
N ARG A 66 -11.90 -5.88 -16.08
CA ARG A 66 -10.99 -4.86 -16.62
C ARG A 66 -10.28 -4.09 -15.52
N VAL A 67 -10.94 -3.80 -14.40
CA VAL A 67 -10.27 -3.19 -13.24
C VAL A 67 -9.17 -4.10 -12.72
N LEU A 68 -9.42 -5.40 -12.59
CA LEU A 68 -8.41 -6.36 -12.14
C LEU A 68 -7.21 -6.41 -13.09
N GLU A 69 -7.45 -6.48 -14.40
CA GLU A 69 -6.38 -6.48 -15.41
C GLU A 69 -5.52 -5.21 -15.36
N LEU A 70 -6.14 -4.04 -15.23
CA LEU A 70 -5.44 -2.75 -15.22
C LEU A 70 -4.63 -2.53 -13.94
N THR A 71 -5.11 -3.07 -12.83
CA THR A 71 -4.53 -2.78 -11.51
C THR A 71 -3.46 -3.79 -11.10
N ALA A 72 -3.52 -5.02 -11.59
CA ALA A 72 -2.51 -6.05 -11.34
C ALA A 72 -1.05 -5.55 -11.58
N PRO A 73 -0.67 -5.02 -12.75
CA PRO A 73 0.70 -4.57 -12.97
C PRO A 73 1.11 -3.38 -12.09
N ILE A 74 0.15 -2.55 -11.69
CA ILE A 74 0.39 -1.45 -10.75
C ILE A 74 0.77 -2.02 -9.38
N PHE A 75 0.01 -3.00 -8.88
CA PHE A 75 0.31 -3.65 -7.61
C PHE A 75 1.62 -4.44 -7.65
N ASP A 76 1.93 -5.14 -8.74
CA ASP A 76 3.20 -5.84 -8.91
C ASP A 76 4.39 -4.86 -8.87
N GLY A 77 4.26 -3.71 -9.53
CA GLY A 77 5.28 -2.65 -9.51
C GLY A 77 5.48 -2.05 -8.12
N LEU A 78 4.38 -1.77 -7.39
CA LEU A 78 4.43 -1.27 -6.01
C LEU A 78 5.08 -2.29 -5.07
N TYR A 79 4.73 -3.58 -5.21
CA TYR A 79 5.34 -4.66 -4.45
C TYR A 79 6.86 -4.67 -4.65
N GLU A 80 7.32 -4.68 -5.91
CA GLU A 80 8.74 -4.77 -6.19
C GLU A 80 9.51 -3.50 -5.77
N TYR A 81 8.89 -2.33 -5.92
CA TYR A 81 9.46 -1.07 -5.41
C TYR A 81 9.72 -1.15 -3.90
N HIS A 82 8.71 -1.53 -3.11
CA HIS A 82 8.86 -1.61 -1.65
C HIS A 82 9.80 -2.73 -1.22
N ARG A 83 9.71 -3.90 -1.86
CA ARG A 83 10.63 -5.01 -1.59
C ARG A 83 12.08 -4.61 -1.83
N ARG A 84 12.38 -3.96 -2.96
CA ARG A 84 13.75 -3.46 -3.24
C ARG A 84 14.15 -2.36 -2.29
N ALA A 85 13.25 -1.45 -1.95
CA ALA A 85 13.54 -0.38 -1.02
C ALA A 85 14.00 -0.92 0.34
N LEU A 86 13.35 -1.97 0.83
CA LEU A 86 13.73 -2.68 2.05
C LEU A 86 15.09 -3.36 1.94
N LEU A 87 15.33 -4.09 0.84
CA LEU A 87 16.58 -4.80 0.64
C LEU A 87 17.79 -3.86 0.49
N LEU A 88 17.56 -2.66 -0.04
CA LEU A 88 18.60 -1.65 -0.27
C LEU A 88 18.74 -0.65 0.87
N ASP A 89 17.80 -0.63 1.82
CA ASP A 89 17.63 0.42 2.83
C ASP A 89 17.57 1.85 2.23
N ARG A 90 17.01 1.97 1.01
CA ARG A 90 16.80 3.22 0.28
C ARG A 90 15.85 3.00 -0.91
N PRO A 91 15.19 4.06 -1.43
CA PRO A 91 14.41 3.95 -2.66
C PRO A 91 15.21 3.36 -3.84
N PRO A 92 14.63 2.40 -4.61
CA PRO A 92 15.21 1.97 -5.87
C PRO A 92 15.18 3.10 -6.91
N ALA A 93 16.16 3.10 -7.82
CA ALA A 93 16.34 4.11 -8.87
C ALA A 93 15.28 4.00 -9.97
#